data_AF-A0AAW6EX76-F1
#
_entry.id   AF-A0AAW6EX76-F1
#
_cell.length_a   1.000
_cell.length_b   1.000
_cell.length_c   1.000
_cell.angle_alpha   90.00
_cell.angle_beta   90.00
_cell.angle_gamma   90.00
#
_symmetry.space_group_name_H-M   'P 1'
#
loop_
_entity.id
_entity.type
_entity.pdbx_description
1 polymer ?
#
loop_
_entity_poly.entity_id
_entity_poly.type
_entity_poly.pdbx_seq_one_letter_code
_entity_poly.pdbx_strand_id
1 'polypeptide(L)'
;MLTNDRIKLHHADDHDHPHGHCHDHSHPHTHGEDGESKDEKTLKILLLHWVNHNESHEEGFREWVDKARAIGKEETANSIEKAIEYMQKANEMLIEAKKHM
;
A
#
# COMPACT_ATOMS: atom_id res chain seq x y z
N MET A 1 24.01 6.06 13.86
CA MET A 1 22.81 5.28 14.19
C MET A 1 21.69 6.28 14.38
N LEU A 2 20.88 6.51 13.34
CA LEU A 2 19.79 7.47 13.39
C LEU A 2 18.54 6.71 13.81
N THR A 3 18.08 7.01 15.02
CA THR A 3 16.90 6.41 15.64
C THR A 3 15.64 6.92 14.95
N ASN A 4 14.77 5.99 14.54
CA ASN A 4 13.45 6.27 13.97
C ASN A 4 12.54 6.94 15.02
N ASP A 5 12.61 8.26 15.13
CA ASP A 5 11.61 9.03 15.87
C ASP A 5 10.35 9.17 15.01
N ARG A 6 9.41 8.25 15.26
CA ARG A 6 8.01 8.37 14.83
C ARG A 6 7.44 9.68 15.38
N ILE A 7 7.27 10.67 14.51
CA ILE A 7 6.44 11.83 14.80
C ILE A 7 5.00 11.33 14.98
N LYS A 8 4.58 11.18 16.25
CA LYS A 8 3.17 11.06 16.63
C LYS A 8 2.57 12.46 16.57
N LEU A 9 1.89 12.82 15.49
CA LEU A 9 0.96 13.95 15.53
C LEU A 9 -0.32 13.47 16.24
N HIS A 10 -0.51 13.97 17.45
CA HIS A 10 -1.81 13.97 18.13
C HIS A 10 -2.63 15.14 17.57
N HIS A 11 -3.80 14.85 17.02
CA HIS A 11 -4.89 15.83 16.98
C HIS A 11 -6.10 15.19 17.65
N ALA A 12 -6.40 15.72 18.84
CA ALA A 12 -7.58 15.44 19.61
C ALA A 12 -8.68 16.38 19.14
N ASP A 13 -9.73 15.81 18.54
CA ASP A 13 -11.04 16.44 18.48
C ASP A 13 -12.07 15.33 18.75
N ASP A 14 -12.41 15.22 20.03
CA ASP A 14 -13.49 14.38 20.55
C ASP A 14 -14.83 14.99 20.10
N HIS A 15 -15.40 14.45 19.04
CA HIS A 15 -16.81 14.65 18.71
C HIS A 15 -17.53 13.30 18.66
N ASP A 16 -18.20 13.01 19.78
CA ASP A 16 -19.01 11.83 20.04
C ASP A 16 -20.39 12.01 19.36
N HIS A 17 -20.63 11.28 18.29
CA HIS A 17 -21.95 11.17 17.66
C HIS A 17 -22.33 9.68 17.53
N PRO A 18 -23.45 9.24 18.13
CA PRO A 18 -23.87 7.86 18.08
C PRO A 18 -24.53 7.58 16.73
N HIS A 19 -23.75 7.17 15.74
CA HIS A 19 -24.30 6.66 14.48
C HIS A 19 -24.67 5.19 14.63
N GLY A 20 -25.86 4.97 15.19
CA GLY A 20 -26.59 3.71 15.10
C GLY A 20 -27.07 3.49 13.66
N HIS A 21 -26.26 2.84 12.84
CA HIS A 21 -26.72 2.16 11.63
C HIS A 21 -26.17 0.74 11.60
N CYS A 22 -26.94 -0.17 12.17
CA CYS A 22 -26.83 -1.60 11.91
C CYS A 22 -27.36 -1.87 10.50
N HIS A 23 -26.45 -2.07 9.55
CA HIS A 23 -26.80 -2.79 8.34
C HIS A 23 -26.31 -4.23 8.49
N ASP A 24 -27.22 -5.07 8.96
CA ASP A 24 -27.15 -6.51 8.76
C ASP A 24 -27.21 -6.78 7.25
N HIS A 25 -26.04 -7.02 6.66
CA HIS A 25 -25.92 -7.58 5.33
C HIS A 25 -25.50 -9.04 5.46
N SER A 26 -26.44 -9.87 5.92
CA SER A 26 -26.44 -11.28 5.56
C SER A 26 -26.69 -11.38 4.05
N HIS A 27 -25.63 -11.26 3.26
CA HIS A 27 -25.66 -11.70 1.87
C HIS A 27 -25.49 -13.22 1.88
N PRO A 28 -26.49 -14.01 1.44
CA PRO A 28 -26.31 -15.42 1.23
C PRO A 28 -25.42 -15.57 0.00
N HIS A 29 -24.12 -15.64 0.21
CA HIS A 29 -23.22 -16.07 -0.85
C HIS A 29 -23.47 -17.56 -1.07
N THR A 30 -24.12 -17.86 -2.19
CA THR A 30 -24.19 -19.21 -2.71
C THR A 30 -22.74 -19.67 -2.94
N HIS A 31 -22.28 -20.60 -2.10
CA HIS A 31 -21.01 -21.28 -2.32
C HIS A 31 -21.25 -22.31 -3.42
N GLY A 32 -21.25 -21.84 -4.66
CA GLY A 32 -20.95 -22.71 -5.79
C GLY A 32 -19.59 -23.37 -5.50
N GLU A 33 -19.57 -24.69 -5.61
CA GLU A 33 -18.39 -25.53 -5.40
C GLU A 33 -17.25 -25.05 -6.31
N ASP A 34 -16.36 -24.26 -5.73
CA ASP A 34 -15.14 -23.79 -6.35
C ASP A 34 -14.03 -24.20 -5.38
N GLY A 35 -13.12 -25.06 -5.84
CA GLY A 35 -12.10 -25.72 -5.01
C GLY A 35 -11.06 -24.77 -4.40
N GLU A 36 -11.25 -23.46 -4.54
CA GLU A 36 -10.35 -22.40 -4.09
C GLU A 36 -10.73 -21.91 -2.69
N SER A 37 -9.74 -21.87 -1.80
CA SER A 37 -9.88 -21.42 -0.41
C SER A 37 -10.15 -19.91 -0.32
N LYS A 38 -10.72 -19.48 0.82
CA LYS A 38 -10.90 -18.03 1.10
C LYS A 38 -9.57 -17.27 1.08
N ASP A 39 -8.50 -17.93 1.51
CA ASP A 39 -7.16 -17.33 1.57
C ASP A 39 -6.58 -17.15 0.17
N GLU A 40 -6.77 -18.12 -0.73
CA GLU A 40 -6.36 -18.00 -2.14
C GLU A 40 -7.08 -16.84 -2.84
N LYS A 41 -8.40 -16.70 -2.66
CA LYS A 41 -9.20 -15.58 -3.17
C LYS A 41 -8.69 -14.24 -2.66
N THR A 42 -8.42 -14.18 -1.35
CA THR A 42 -7.91 -12.98 -0.69
C THR A 42 -6.53 -12.62 -1.21
N LEU A 43 -5.64 -13.60 -1.35
CA LEU A 43 -4.27 -13.39 -1.83
C LEU A 43 -4.24 -12.89 -3.28
N LYS A 44 -5.11 -13.41 -4.16
CA LYS A 44 -5.25 -12.91 -5.54
C LYS A 44 -5.59 -11.42 -5.59
N ILE A 45 -6.46 -10.96 -4.69
CA ILE A 45 -6.85 -9.54 -4.58
C ILE A 45 -5.68 -8.72 -4.02
N LEU A 46 -5.03 -9.21 -2.95
CA LEU A 46 -3.92 -8.51 -2.29
C LEU A 46 -2.73 -8.29 -3.22
N LEU A 47 -2.35 -9.28 -4.03
CA LEU A 47 -1.22 -9.16 -4.96
C LEU A 47 -1.41 -8.00 -5.96
N LEU A 48 -2.62 -7.83 -6.49
CA LEU A 48 -2.93 -6.69 -7.36
C LEU A 48 -2.98 -5.37 -6.59
N HIS A 49 -3.59 -5.39 -5.40
CA HIS A 49 -3.69 -4.20 -4.56
C HIS A 49 -2.30 -3.64 -4.17
N TRP A 50 -1.35 -4.50 -3.80
CA TRP A 50 0.00 -4.08 -3.44
C TRP A 50 0.76 -3.47 -4.61
N VAL A 51 0.61 -4.00 -5.83
CA VAL A 51 1.21 -3.39 -7.03
C VAL A 51 0.70 -1.97 -7.23
N ASN A 52 -0.62 -1.78 -7.22
CA ASN A 52 -1.23 -0.46 -7.40
C ASN A 52 -0.83 0.53 -6.29
N HIS A 53 -0.72 0.04 -5.05
CA HIS A 53 -0.30 0.85 -3.91
C HIS A 53 1.16 1.28 -4.02
N ASN A 54 2.04 0.36 -4.45
CA ASN A 54 3.44 0.67 -4.72
C ASN A 54 3.57 1.70 -5.84
N GLU A 55 2.84 1.57 -6.95
CA GLU A 55 2.85 2.56 -8.03
C GLU A 55 2.45 3.97 -7.54
N SER A 56 1.45 4.06 -6.64
CA SER A 56 1.07 5.33 -6.00
C SER A 56 2.18 5.90 -5.12
N HIS A 57 2.94 5.05 -4.41
CA HIS A 57 4.10 5.48 -3.66
C HIS A 57 5.26 5.94 -4.56
N GLU A 58 5.51 5.25 -5.67
CA GLU A 58 6.53 5.65 -6.65
C GLU A 58 6.26 7.05 -7.19
N GLU A 59 5.01 7.39 -7.51
CA GLU A 59 4.64 8.74 -7.96
C GLU A 59 5.01 9.79 -6.90
N GLY A 60 4.61 9.57 -5.65
CA GLY A 60 4.97 10.45 -4.55
C GLY A 60 6.49 10.56 -4.33
N PHE A 61 7.22 9.46 -4.51
CA PHE A 61 8.68 9.46 -4.38
C PHE A 61 9.34 10.26 -5.51
N ARG A 62 8.86 10.18 -6.76
CA ARG A 62 9.39 10.97 -7.88
C ARG A 62 9.29 12.46 -7.61
N GLU A 63 8.16 12.94 -7.08
CA GLU A 63 8.04 14.35 -6.68
C GLU A 63 9.11 14.75 -5.65
N TRP A 64 9.43 13.85 -4.72
CA TRP A 64 10.43 14.10 -3.68
C TRP A 64 11.87 13.98 -4.17
N VAL A 65 12.14 13.19 -5.22
CA VAL A 65 13.41 13.23 -5.95
C VAL A 65 13.64 14.64 -6.49
N ASP A 66 12.66 15.20 -7.21
CA ASP A 66 12.76 16.54 -7.79
C ASP A 66 12.92 17.62 -6.73
N LYS A 67 12.09 17.57 -5.67
CA LYS A 67 12.18 18.50 -4.53
C LYS A 67 13.54 18.40 -3.84
N ALA A 68 14.08 17.19 -3.62
CA ALA A 68 15.37 16.98 -2.99
C ALA A 68 16.53 17.53 -3.83
N ARG A 69 16.52 17.30 -5.16
CA ARG A 69 17.50 17.88 -6.08
C ARG A 69 17.45 19.41 -6.07
N ALA A 70 16.24 19.98 -6.06
CA ALA A 70 16.05 21.44 -6.04
C ALA A 70 16.63 22.12 -4.80
N ILE A 71 16.69 21.43 -3.65
CA ILE A 71 17.30 21.94 -2.40
C ILE A 71 18.75 21.47 -2.20
N GLY A 72 19.40 20.94 -3.24
CA GLY A 72 20.81 20.53 -3.22
C GLY A 72 21.09 19.23 -2.42
N LYS A 73 20.08 18.38 -2.21
CA LYS A 73 20.20 17.11 -1.49
C LYS A 73 20.36 15.93 -2.46
N GLU A 74 21.44 15.97 -3.25
CA GLU A 74 21.67 15.01 -4.34
C GLU A 74 21.74 13.54 -3.85
N GLU A 75 22.47 13.26 -2.77
CA GLU A 75 22.58 11.89 -2.22
C GLU A 75 21.24 11.36 -1.70
N THR A 76 20.41 12.26 -1.13
CA THR A 76 19.05 11.91 -0.70
C THR A 76 18.18 11.59 -1.91
N ALA A 77 18.21 12.43 -2.96
CA ALA A 77 17.48 12.19 -4.19
C ALA A 77 17.88 10.86 -4.84
N ASN A 78 19.17 10.55 -4.92
CA ASN A 78 19.69 9.29 -5.46
C ASN A 78 19.21 8.08 -4.64
N SER A 79 19.12 8.22 -3.32
CA SER A 79 18.62 7.15 -2.44
C SER A 79 17.12 6.91 -2.63
N ILE A 80 16.32 7.99 -2.80
CA ILE A 80 14.89 7.89 -3.09
C ILE A 80 14.66 7.27 -4.47
N GLU A 81 15.45 7.68 -5.47
CA GLU A 81 15.41 7.10 -6.82
C GLU A 81 15.72 5.60 -6.78
N LYS A 82 16.69 5.18 -5.96
CA LYS A 82 16.96 3.76 -5.74
C LYS A 82 15.82 3.01 -5.06
N ALA A 83 15.10 3.68 -4.14
CA ALA A 83 13.92 3.09 -3.52
C ALA A 83 12.80 2.85 -4.55
N ILE A 84 12.60 3.77 -5.50
CA ILE A 84 11.68 3.60 -6.63
C ILE A 84 12.09 2.36 -7.46
N GLU A 85 13.37 2.22 -7.84
CA GLU A 85 13.83 1.05 -8.60
C GLU A 85 13.56 -0.28 -7.86
N TYR A 86 13.75 -0.33 -6.55
CA TYR A 86 13.46 -1.53 -5.78
C TYR A 86 11.97 -1.80 -5.64
N MET A 87 11.14 -0.76 -5.59
CA MET A 87 9.69 -0.88 -5.58
C MET A 87 9.17 -1.44 -6.90
N GLN A 88 9.74 -1.00 -8.04
CA GLN A 88 9.45 -1.55 -9.36
C GLN A 88 9.77 -3.04 -9.44
N LYS A 89 10.95 -3.45 -8.93
CA LYS A 89 11.31 -4.87 -8.84
C LYS A 89 10.35 -5.66 -7.93
N ALA A 90 9.90 -5.06 -6.83
CA ALA A 90 8.88 -5.69 -5.99
C ALA A 90 7.58 -5.91 -6.78
N ASN A 91 7.14 -4.92 -7.57
CA ASN A 91 5.96 -5.02 -8.42
C ASN A 91 6.10 -6.14 -9.45
N GLU A 92 7.25 -6.25 -10.13
CA GLU A 92 7.54 -7.35 -11.05
C GLU A 92 7.37 -8.72 -10.37
N MET A 93 7.92 -8.88 -9.15
CA MET A 93 7.81 -10.13 -8.40
C MET A 93 6.40 -10.42 -7.89
N LEU A 94 5.62 -9.39 -7.54
CA LEU A 94 4.22 -9.55 -7.14
C LEU A 94 3.34 -9.96 -8.34
N ILE A 95 3.58 -9.38 -9.50
CA ILE A 95 2.93 -9.78 -10.77
C ILE A 95 3.31 -11.21 -11.12
N GLU A 96 4.59 -11.59 -10.96
CA GLU A 96 5.04 -12.95 -11.17
C GLU A 96 4.37 -13.92 -10.20
N ALA A 97 4.33 -13.60 -8.89
CA ALA A 97 3.65 -14.41 -7.88
C ALA A 97 2.18 -14.67 -8.24
N LYS A 98 1.48 -13.66 -8.77
CA LYS A 98 0.09 -13.78 -9.20
C LYS A 98 -0.12 -14.82 -10.33
N LYS A 99 0.89 -15.12 -11.14
CA LYS A 99 0.78 -16.15 -12.20
C LYS A 99 0.73 -17.58 -11.66
N HIS A 100 1.16 -17.79 -10.41
CA HIS A 100 1.18 -19.09 -9.74
C HIS A 100 -0.06 -19.32 -8.87
N MET A 101 -1.03 -18.41 -8.93
CA MET A 101 -2.29 -18.44 -8.19
C MET A 101 -3.44 -19.02 -9.01
#